data_AF-A0A099T3Q1-F1
#
_entry.id   AF-A0A099T3Q1-F1
#
_cell.length_a   1.000
_cell.length_b   1.000
_cell.length_c   1.000
_cell.angle_alpha   90.00
_cell.angle_beta   90.00
_cell.angle_gamma   90.00
#
_symmetry.space_group_name_H-M   'P 1'
#
loop_
_entity.id
_entity.type
_entity.pdbx_description
1 polymer ?
#
loop_
_entity_poly.entity_id
_entity_poly.type
_entity_poly.pdbx_seq_one_letter_code
_entity_poly.pdbx_strand_id
1 'polypeptide(L)'
;MFPIIAVDISGRHRINQGYYMVCAAVAVNVSASHIESVSQIAVKPFLVSSAPDIADVVNIIETTVAEMNYPGTIILEHGDLYNQPEWLSQRMFSREFKYQESLSERLSIEFAHHVSLSSRNLLMKELGID
;
A
#
# COMPACT_ATOMS: atom_id res chain seq x y z
N MET A 1 -13.42 -10.81 14.10
CA MET A 1 -13.25 -9.98 12.91
C MET A 1 -12.18 -8.96 13.25
N PHE A 2 -11.15 -8.84 12.42
CA PHE A 2 -9.99 -8.01 12.70
C PHE A 2 -9.97 -6.85 11.71
N PRO A 3 -9.90 -5.60 12.19
CA PRO A 3 -9.79 -4.47 11.29
C PRO A 3 -8.35 -4.33 10.84
N ILE A 4 -8.13 -4.30 9.53
CA ILE A 4 -6.81 -4.13 8.92
C ILE A 4 -6.85 -3.07 7.82
N ILE A 5 -5.69 -2.54 7.49
CA ILE A 5 -5.47 -1.65 6.36
C ILE A 5 -4.43 -2.31 5.46
N ALA A 6 -4.88 -2.94 4.39
CA ALA A 6 -3.99 -3.53 3.40
C ALA A 6 -3.49 -2.44 2.44
N VAL A 7 -2.19 -2.43 2.16
CA VAL A 7 -1.57 -1.38 1.36
C VAL A 7 -0.74 -2.00 0.24
N ASP A 8 -0.78 -1.39 -0.94
CA ASP A 8 0.11 -1.69 -2.06
C ASP A 8 0.58 -0.41 -2.74
N ILE A 9 1.77 -0.46 -3.37
CA ILE A 9 2.30 0.64 -4.19
C ILE A 9 2.67 0.10 -5.57
N SER A 10 1.92 0.52 -6.58
CA SER A 10 2.28 0.30 -7.98
C SER A 10 3.27 1.35 -8.46
N GLY A 11 4.11 1.02 -9.46
CA GLY A 11 4.95 1.99 -10.17
C GLY A 11 6.32 2.29 -9.58
N ARG A 12 6.88 1.39 -8.75
CA ARG A 12 8.23 1.52 -8.17
C ARG A 12 9.38 1.36 -9.19
N HIS A 13 9.07 1.17 -10.46
CA HIS A 13 10.04 1.14 -11.56
C HIS A 13 10.06 2.49 -12.28
N ARG A 14 11.23 2.84 -12.82
CA ARG A 14 11.41 4.07 -13.57
C ARG A 14 10.69 4.00 -14.92
N ILE A 15 9.97 5.06 -15.26
CA ILE A 15 9.44 5.31 -16.60
C ILE A 15 9.95 6.68 -17.05
N ASN A 16 10.60 6.74 -18.20
CA ASN A 16 11.26 7.95 -18.70
C ASN A 16 12.20 8.55 -17.64
N GLN A 17 11.92 9.78 -17.20
CA GLN A 17 12.76 10.49 -16.24
C GLN A 17 12.34 10.31 -14.77
N GLY A 18 11.24 9.62 -14.47
CA GLY A 18 10.69 9.57 -13.10
C GLY A 18 10.06 8.23 -12.70
N TYR A 19 9.55 8.20 -11.48
CA TYR A 19 8.81 7.10 -10.89
C TYR A 19 7.40 7.60 -10.61
N TYR A 20 6.45 7.06 -11.36
CA TYR A 20 5.03 7.39 -11.26
C TYR A 20 4.38 6.31 -10.40
N MET A 21 4.35 6.56 -9.09
CA MET A 21 3.82 5.62 -8.12
C MET A 21 2.38 5.96 -7.75
N VAL A 22 1.61 4.92 -7.45
CA VAL A 22 0.29 5.07 -6.83
C VAL A 22 0.23 4.14 -5.66
N CYS A 23 -0.03 4.71 -4.48
CA CYS A 23 -0.31 3.94 -3.28
C CYS A 23 -1.82 3.79 -3.12
N ALA A 24 -2.27 2.58 -2.82
CA ALA A 24 -3.64 2.30 -2.42
C ALA A 24 -3.65 1.73 -1.01
N ALA A 25 -4.51 2.25 -0.15
CA ALA A 25 -4.78 1.73 1.18
C ALA A 25 -6.25 1.33 1.29
N VAL A 26 -6.50 0.09 1.69
CA VAL A 26 -7.83 -0.54 1.72
C VAL A 26 -8.14 -0.96 3.16
N ALA A 27 -9.09 -0.25 3.78
CA ALA A 27 -9.55 -0.51 5.13
C ALA A 27 -10.66 -1.54 5.09
N VAL A 28 -10.39 -2.71 5.67
CA VAL A 28 -11.28 -3.86 5.63
C VAL A 28 -11.42 -4.48 7.01
N ASN A 29 -12.52 -5.17 7.18
CA ASN A 29 -12.71 -6.09 8.28
C ASN A 29 -12.58 -7.51 7.75
N VAL A 30 -11.76 -8.34 8.41
CA VAL A 30 -11.47 -9.70 7.94
C VAL A 30 -11.76 -10.77 9.00
N SER A 31 -12.10 -11.96 8.53
CA SER A 31 -11.92 -13.22 9.28
C SER A 31 -10.54 -13.81 8.96
N ALA A 32 -10.25 -15.05 9.37
CA ALA A 32 -8.98 -15.69 9.03
C ALA A 32 -8.81 -15.97 7.53
N SER A 33 -9.91 -16.09 6.79
CA SER A 33 -9.90 -16.56 5.39
C SER A 33 -10.62 -15.66 4.39
N HIS A 34 -11.44 -14.71 4.84
CA HIS A 34 -12.22 -13.86 3.95
C HIS A 34 -12.20 -12.39 4.38
N ILE A 35 -12.46 -11.52 3.40
CA ILE A 35 -12.84 -10.13 3.62
C ILE A 35 -14.34 -10.10 3.92
N GLU A 36 -14.70 -9.64 5.11
CA GLU A 36 -16.10 -9.58 5.55
C GLU A 36 -16.76 -8.27 5.10
N SER A 37 -16.03 -7.16 5.12
CA SER A 37 -16.49 -5.87 4.61
C SER A 37 -15.34 -4.93 4.25
N VAL A 38 -15.62 -4.03 3.31
CA VAL A 38 -14.73 -2.95 2.89
C VAL A 38 -15.30 -1.64 3.45
N SER A 39 -14.52 -0.95 4.28
CA SER A 39 -14.98 0.27 4.96
C SER A 39 -14.58 1.54 4.22
N GLN A 40 -13.33 1.62 3.75
CA GLN A 40 -12.81 2.79 3.04
C GLN A 40 -11.66 2.36 2.11
N ILE A 41 -11.48 3.10 1.02
CA ILE A 41 -10.31 3.00 0.13
C ILE A 41 -9.72 4.41 -0.03
N ALA A 42 -8.42 4.54 0.18
CA ALA A 42 -7.66 5.75 -0.13
C ALA A 42 -6.67 5.45 -1.26
N VAL A 43 -6.53 6.37 -2.21
CA VAL A 43 -5.62 6.24 -3.35
C VAL A 43 -4.86 7.55 -3.51
N LYS A 44 -3.53 7.49 -3.59
CA LYS A 44 -2.69 8.70 -3.68
C LYS A 44 -1.56 8.51 -4.68
N PRO A 45 -1.44 9.39 -5.69
CA PRO A 45 -0.32 9.37 -6.62
C PRO A 45 0.91 10.09 -6.06
N PHE A 46 2.10 9.60 -6.43
CA PHE A 46 3.39 10.17 -6.07
C PHE A 46 4.30 10.19 -7.30
N LEU A 47 4.97 11.32 -7.52
CA LEU A 47 5.95 11.49 -8.59
C LEU A 47 7.30 11.86 -7.98
N VAL A 48 8.31 11.03 -8.22
CA VAL A 48 9.69 11.29 -7.77
C VAL A 48 10.68 11.09 -8.91
N SER A 49 11.81 11.80 -8.86
CA SER A 49 12.86 11.75 -9.90
C SER A 49 13.91 10.66 -9.67
N SER A 50 13.96 10.07 -8.47
CA SER A 50 14.91 9.04 -8.04
C SER A 50 14.17 7.81 -7.52
N ALA A 51 14.87 6.67 -7.49
CA ALA A 51 14.31 5.45 -6.90
C ALA A 51 13.96 5.71 -5.42
N PRO A 52 12.77 5.30 -4.95
CA PRO A 52 12.38 5.51 -3.56
C PRO A 52 13.23 4.62 -2.65
N ASP A 53 13.82 5.20 -1.62
CA ASP A 53 14.42 4.41 -0.54
C ASP A 53 13.35 3.87 0.42
N ILE A 54 13.77 3.18 1.49
CA ILE A 54 12.82 2.63 2.45
C ILE A 54 12.02 3.71 3.20
N ALA A 55 12.66 4.83 3.54
CA ALA A 55 12.00 5.92 4.26
C ALA A 55 10.95 6.58 3.35
N ASP A 56 11.25 6.71 2.05
CA ASP A 56 10.29 7.18 1.05
C ASP A 56 9.07 6.24 0.98
N VAL A 57 9.28 4.93 0.92
CA VAL A 57 8.18 3.94 0.88
C VAL A 57 7.30 4.03 2.12
N VAL A 58 7.90 4.10 3.32
CA VAL A 58 7.15 4.25 4.58
C VAL A 58 6.35 5.55 4.58
N ASN A 59 6.96 6.66 4.16
CA ASN A 59 6.29 7.95 4.10
C ASN A 59 5.11 7.96 3.11
N ILE A 60 5.25 7.31 1.96
CA ILE A 60 4.17 7.12 0.99
C ILE A 60 2.98 6.37 1.61
N ILE A 61 3.26 5.28 2.34
CA ILE A 61 2.24 4.47 3.01
C ILE A 61 1.53 5.31 4.08
N GLU A 62 2.28 5.90 5.02
CA GLU A 62 1.75 6.73 6.10
C GLU A 62 0.91 7.89 5.56
N THR A 63 1.40 8.57 4.51
CA THR A 63 0.70 9.70 3.87
C THR A 63 -0.61 9.28 3.21
N THR A 64 -0.72 8.03 2.74
CA THR A 64 -1.93 7.49 2.12
C THR A 64 -2.91 6.99 3.19
N VAL A 65 -2.40 6.30 4.21
CA VAL A 65 -3.19 5.78 5.34
C VAL A 65 -3.72 6.90 6.24
N ALA A 66 -3.05 8.06 6.30
CA ALA A 66 -3.51 9.24 7.02
C ALA A 66 -4.84 9.82 6.50
N GLU A 67 -5.21 9.54 5.23
CA GLU A 67 -6.52 9.92 4.65
C GLU A 67 -7.67 9.05 5.17
N MET A 68 -7.37 8.04 5.99
CA MET A 68 -8.34 7.06 6.48
C MET A 68 -8.68 7.29 7.95
N ASN A 69 -9.97 7.42 8.23
CA ASN A 69 -10.51 7.39 9.59
C ASN A 69 -10.91 5.95 9.94
N TYR A 70 -9.92 5.07 10.07
CA TYR A 70 -10.15 3.65 10.34
C TYR A 70 -9.11 3.10 11.33
N PRO A 71 -9.55 2.45 12.43
CA PRO A 71 -8.65 1.81 13.37
C PRO A 71 -8.28 0.43 12.83
N GLY A 72 -7.07 0.27 12.29
CA GLY A 72 -6.61 -1.03 11.81
C GLY A 72 -5.10 -1.10 11.69
N THR A 73 -4.55 -2.32 11.84
CA THR A 73 -3.13 -2.61 11.63
C THR A 73 -2.81 -2.52 10.13
N ILE A 74 -1.72 -1.85 9.78
CA ILE A 74 -1.21 -1.79 8.40
C ILE A 74 -0.62 -3.16 8.05
N ILE A 75 -1.05 -3.73 6.93
CA ILE A 75 -0.57 -5.03 6.44
C ILE A 75 0.11 -4.82 5.08
N LEU A 76 1.33 -5.35 4.97
CA LEU A 76 2.13 -5.34 3.73
C LEU A 76 2.58 -6.74 3.33
N GLU A 77 3.01 -6.88 2.08
CA GLU A 77 3.65 -8.09 1.58
C GLU A 77 5.13 -8.13 1.97
N HIS A 78 5.65 -9.34 2.15
CA HIS A 78 7.09 -9.54 2.31
C HIS A 78 7.82 -9.04 1.06
N GLY A 79 8.79 -8.16 1.25
CA GLY A 79 9.54 -7.52 0.15
C GLY A 79 9.14 -6.07 -0.11
N ASP A 80 7.96 -5.63 0.34
CA ASP A 80 7.53 -4.23 0.17
C ASP A 80 8.47 -3.22 0.83
N LEU A 81 9.20 -3.66 1.87
CA LEU A 81 10.18 -2.85 2.58
C LEU A 81 11.60 -3.41 2.37
N TYR A 82 11.94 -3.80 1.14
CA TYR A 82 13.28 -4.26 0.75
C TYR A 82 13.82 -5.43 1.60
N ASN A 83 12.93 -6.34 2.03
CA ASN A 83 13.23 -7.47 2.91
C ASN A 83 13.94 -7.08 4.22
N GLN A 84 13.66 -5.88 4.75
CA GLN A 84 14.15 -5.51 6.08
C GLN A 84 13.60 -6.44 7.17
N PRO A 85 14.35 -6.63 8.27
CA PRO A 85 13.84 -7.33 9.44
C PRO A 85 12.57 -6.66 9.97
N GLU A 86 11.55 -7.45 10.32
CA GLU A 86 10.25 -6.94 10.75
C GLU A 86 10.32 -5.97 11.92
N TRP A 87 11.16 -6.25 12.93
CA TRP A 87 11.33 -5.38 14.10
C TRP A 87 11.84 -3.98 13.72
N LEU A 88 12.58 -3.86 12.62
CA LEU A 88 13.07 -2.58 12.11
C LEU A 88 11.95 -1.85 11.36
N SER A 89 11.25 -2.56 10.47
CA SER A 89 10.09 -2.04 9.74
C SER A 89 9.00 -1.52 10.69
N GLN A 90 8.66 -2.27 11.74
CA GLN A 90 7.68 -1.87 12.75
C GLN A 90 8.00 -0.54 13.44
N ARG A 91 9.29 -0.20 13.61
CA ARG A 91 9.71 1.07 14.23
C ARG A 91 9.63 2.27 13.28
N MET A 92 9.39 2.05 12.00
CA MET A 92 9.29 3.11 11.00
C MET A 92 7.86 3.67 10.87
N PHE A 93 6.85 2.91 11.28
CA PHE A 93 5.44 3.31 11.18
C PHE A 93 4.95 4.00 12.45
N SER A 94 4.02 4.92 12.27
CA SER A 94 3.29 5.60 13.35
C SER A 94 2.14 4.74 13.89
N ARG A 95 1.61 3.84 13.04
CA ARG A 95 0.55 2.87 13.37
C ARG A 95 1.12 1.47 13.54
N GLU A 96 0.33 0.59 14.15
CA GLU A 96 0.67 -0.83 14.18
C GLU A 96 0.85 -1.37 12.77
N PHE A 97 1.90 -2.14 12.59
CA PHE A 97 2.31 -2.72 11.31
C PHE A 97 2.69 -4.19 11.50
N LYS A 98 2.33 -5.02 10.53
CA LYS A 98 2.89 -6.37 10.37
C LYS A 98 2.90 -6.80 8.91
N TYR A 99 3.63 -7.85 8.60
CA TYR A 99 3.50 -8.53 7.32
C TYR A 99 2.29 -9.47 7.29
N GLN A 100 1.83 -9.81 6.10
CA GLN A 100 0.73 -10.77 5.90
C GLN A 100 1.08 -12.17 6.44
N GLU A 101 0.14 -12.77 7.16
CA GLU A 101 0.22 -14.09 7.79
C GLU A 101 -0.98 -14.98 7.45
N SER A 102 -2.14 -14.37 7.15
CA SER A 102 -3.39 -15.08 6.88
C SER A 102 -3.84 -14.99 5.42
N LEU A 103 -4.78 -15.85 5.03
CA LEU A 103 -5.36 -15.84 3.68
C LEU A 103 -6.13 -14.55 3.41
N SER A 104 -6.88 -14.04 4.39
CA SER A 104 -7.65 -12.81 4.23
C SER A 104 -6.76 -11.56 4.11
N GLU A 105 -5.64 -11.52 4.82
CA GLU A 105 -4.63 -10.47 4.70
C GLU A 105 -4.03 -10.45 3.29
N ARG A 106 -3.66 -11.62 2.75
CA ARG A 106 -3.17 -11.73 1.38
C ARG A 106 -4.22 -11.29 0.36
N LEU A 107 -5.49 -11.72 0.51
CA LEU A 107 -6.58 -11.29 -0.36
C LEU A 107 -6.80 -9.77 -0.30
N SER A 108 -6.63 -9.17 0.88
CA SER A 108 -6.78 -7.73 1.07
C SER A 108 -5.65 -6.95 0.38
N ILE A 109 -4.43 -7.48 0.40
CA ILE A 109 -3.29 -6.89 -0.34
C ILE A 109 -3.50 -7.04 -1.85
N GLU A 110 -3.95 -8.18 -2.34
CA GLU A 110 -4.30 -8.36 -3.75
C GLU A 110 -5.38 -7.36 -4.20
N PHE A 111 -6.34 -7.07 -3.33
CA PHE A 111 -7.31 -6.00 -3.59
C PHE A 111 -6.64 -4.62 -3.66
N ALA A 112 -5.78 -4.26 -2.70
CA ALA A 112 -5.02 -3.02 -2.76
C ALA A 112 -4.15 -2.93 -4.03
N HIS A 113 -3.56 -4.05 -4.45
CA HIS A 113 -2.76 -4.16 -5.68
C HIS A 113 -3.59 -3.86 -6.94
N HIS A 114 -4.79 -4.41 -7.07
CA HIS A 114 -5.67 -4.08 -8.19
C HIS A 114 -6.06 -2.60 -8.19
N VAL A 115 -6.36 -2.02 -7.02
CA VAL A 115 -6.68 -0.60 -6.90
C VAL A 115 -5.50 0.28 -7.32
N SER A 116 -4.31 0.01 -6.81
CA SER A 116 -3.10 0.79 -7.09
C SER A 116 -2.74 0.71 -8.59
N LEU A 117 -2.76 -0.49 -9.17
CA LEU A 117 -2.40 -0.75 -10.56
C LEU A 117 -3.42 -0.14 -11.52
N SER A 118 -4.72 -0.35 -11.31
CA SER A 118 -5.75 0.22 -12.19
C SER A 118 -5.76 1.74 -12.14
N SER A 119 -5.60 2.32 -10.95
CA SER A 119 -5.53 3.79 -10.77
C SER A 119 -4.29 4.37 -11.46
N ARG A 120 -3.15 3.70 -11.33
CA ARG A 120 -1.92 4.09 -12.03
C ARG A 120 -2.11 4.02 -13.54
N ASN A 121 -2.65 2.93 -14.07
CA ASN A 121 -2.85 2.78 -15.51
C ASN A 121 -3.78 3.86 -16.07
N LEU A 122 -4.84 4.23 -15.33
CA LEU A 122 -5.68 5.36 -15.69
C LEU A 122 -4.87 6.68 -15.70
N LEU A 123 -4.13 6.97 -14.63
CA LEU A 123 -3.32 8.19 -14.55
C LEU A 123 -2.28 8.30 -15.67
N MET A 124 -1.57 7.21 -15.97
CA MET A 124 -0.57 7.16 -17.05
C MET A 124 -1.22 7.47 -18.39
N LYS A 125 -2.39 6.87 -18.66
CA LYS A 125 -3.16 7.12 -19.87
C LYS A 125 -3.64 8.58 -19.97
N GLU A 126 -4.24 9.12 -18.91
CA GLU A 126 -4.78 10.49 -18.92
C GLU A 126 -3.68 11.57 -18.99
N LEU A 127 -2.47 11.26 -18.51
CA LEU A 127 -1.31 12.15 -18.59
C LEU A 127 -0.44 11.94 -19.84
N GLY A 128 -0.78 10.97 -20.70
CA GLY A 128 -0.02 10.66 -21.92
C GLY A 128 1.41 10.19 -21.62
N ILE A 129 1.58 9.41 -20.55
CA ILE A 129 2.87 8.85 -20.16
C ILE A 129 2.88 7.37 -20.57
N ASP A 130 3.65 7.06 -21.60
CA ASP A 130 3.90 5.70 -22.10
C ASP A 130 5.18 5.10 -21.49
#